data_AF-A0A941PGE6-F1
#
_entry.id   AF-A0A941PGE6-F1
#
_cell.length_a   1.000
_cell.length_b   1.000
_cell.length_c   1.000
_cell.angle_alpha   90.00
_cell.angle_beta   90.00
_cell.angle_gamma   90.00
#
_symmetry.space_group_name_H-M   'P 1'
#
loop_
_entity.id
_entity.type
_entity.pdbx_description
1 polymer ?
#
loop_
_entity_poly.entity_id
_entity_poly.type
_entity_poly.pdbx_seq_one_letter_code
_entity_poly.pdbx_strand_id
1 'polypeptide(L)'
;MPKLENNGGWLALKPYLGPEIPREEYETLSFTTYPTDAHTYFAPITSATGEIELGAFARYGKCDLDREWTANAQKCPTIIKWLESIGARFGKVQLLKMTPNTLQECRWSLHLDNNNQNNPEANGWAVRIWLELTHDDSSRLIIRSEEFNKESEAQIPLPRHAQLVVDSQRLYHGGYHNGLETRYAVVATFESGPELERWIQSQTRS
;
A
#
# COMPACT_ATOMS: atom_id res chain seq x y z
N MET A 1 -3.16 -13.28 -12.36
CA MET A 1 -1.93 -12.46 -12.38
C MET A 1 -0.77 -13.37 -12.02
N PRO A 2 -0.28 -14.16 -12.99
CA PRO A 2 0.49 -15.36 -12.73
C PRO A 2 1.75 -15.15 -11.91
N LYS A 3 2.48 -14.04 -12.11
CA LYS A 3 3.72 -13.80 -11.35
C LYS A 3 3.48 -13.66 -9.85
N LEU A 4 2.45 -12.93 -9.45
CA LEU A 4 2.14 -12.73 -8.03
C LEU A 4 1.68 -14.03 -7.39
N GLU A 5 0.77 -14.74 -8.07
CA GLU A 5 0.21 -16.01 -7.59
C GLU A 5 1.29 -17.08 -7.44
N ASN A 6 2.17 -17.21 -8.44
CA ASN A 6 3.29 -18.17 -8.41
C ASN A 6 4.34 -17.83 -7.35
N ASN A 7 4.43 -16.57 -6.91
CA ASN A 7 5.34 -16.15 -5.83
C ASN A 7 4.65 -16.13 -4.45
N GLY A 8 3.52 -16.82 -4.29
CA GLY A 8 2.84 -16.94 -3.01
C GLY A 8 2.09 -15.69 -2.56
N GLY A 9 1.74 -14.80 -3.50
CA GLY A 9 0.89 -13.63 -3.23
C GLY A 9 1.62 -12.33 -2.91
N TRP A 10 2.95 -12.30 -2.91
CA TRP A 10 3.71 -11.04 -2.77
C TRP A 10 4.96 -11.03 -3.66
N LEU A 11 5.45 -9.86 -4.06
CA LEU A 11 6.63 -9.69 -4.92
C LEU A 11 7.39 -8.40 -4.60
N ALA A 12 8.64 -8.51 -4.16
CA ALA A 12 9.55 -7.36 -4.11
C ALA A 12 10.00 -6.99 -5.53
N LEU A 13 9.93 -5.69 -5.83
CA LEU A 13 10.27 -5.14 -7.14
C LEU A 13 11.62 -4.42 -7.12
N LYS A 14 12.12 -4.02 -8.29
CA LYS A 14 13.25 -3.08 -8.38
C LYS A 14 12.90 -1.80 -7.59
N PRO A 15 13.89 -1.15 -6.95
CA PRO A 15 13.68 0.14 -6.34
C PRO A 15 13.12 1.14 -7.35
N TYR A 16 12.31 2.08 -6.88
CA TYR A 16 11.86 3.20 -7.69
C TYR A 16 13.07 4.04 -8.16
N LEU A 17 13.14 4.26 -9.47
CA LEU A 17 14.21 5.02 -10.14
C LEU A 17 13.68 6.28 -10.85
N GLY A 18 12.44 6.68 -10.56
CA GLY A 18 11.87 7.89 -11.13
C GLY A 18 12.38 9.16 -10.46
N PRO A 19 11.80 10.32 -10.80
CA PRO A 19 12.14 11.60 -10.17
C PRO A 19 11.97 11.54 -8.65
N GLU A 20 12.83 12.25 -7.92
CA GLU A 20 12.70 12.40 -6.47
C GLU A 20 11.29 12.89 -6.11
N ILE A 21 10.63 12.21 -5.17
CA ILE A 21 9.34 12.66 -4.60
C ILE A 21 9.66 13.67 -3.49
N PRO A 22 9.31 14.96 -3.65
CA PRO A 22 9.60 15.98 -2.65
C PRO A 22 8.93 15.67 -1.31
N ARG A 23 9.62 15.99 -0.20
CA ARG A 23 9.10 15.85 1.16
C ARG A 23 7.75 16.54 1.36
N GLU A 24 7.58 17.72 0.75
CA GLU A 24 6.33 18.48 0.80
C GLU A 24 5.12 17.71 0.23
N GLU A 25 5.33 16.80 -0.74
CA GLU A 25 4.26 16.00 -1.33
C GLU A 25 3.72 14.91 -0.39
N TYR A 26 4.41 14.64 0.73
CA TYR A 26 3.96 13.66 1.72
C TYR A 26 3.91 14.17 3.16
N GLU A 27 4.77 15.08 3.59
CA GLU A 27 4.77 15.59 4.98
C GLU A 27 3.68 16.64 5.24
N THR A 28 3.19 17.32 4.19
CA THR A 28 2.20 18.43 4.31
C THR A 28 0.76 18.02 3.99
N LEU A 29 0.53 16.73 3.75
CA LEU A 29 -0.80 16.21 3.48
C LEU A 29 -1.67 16.27 4.75
N SER A 30 -2.98 16.32 4.54
CA SER A 30 -3.94 16.23 5.64
C SER A 30 -4.08 14.77 6.05
N PHE A 31 -3.61 14.44 7.25
CA PHE A 31 -3.67 13.10 7.84
C PHE A 31 -4.89 12.91 8.73
N THR A 32 -5.32 11.67 8.83
CA THR A 32 -6.34 11.15 9.74
C THR A 32 -5.91 9.77 10.24
N THR A 33 -6.56 9.22 11.25
CA THR A 33 -6.24 7.90 11.82
C THR A 33 -7.51 7.13 12.18
N TYR A 34 -7.39 5.81 12.34
CA TYR A 34 -8.43 5.02 12.97
C TYR A 34 -8.42 5.26 14.48
N PRO A 35 -9.59 5.34 15.14
CA PRO A 35 -9.65 5.48 16.60
C PRO A 35 -8.92 4.38 17.37
N THR A 36 -8.70 3.22 16.74
CA THR A 36 -8.06 2.03 17.32
C THR A 36 -6.57 1.93 17.05
N ASP A 37 -5.97 2.86 16.27
CA ASP A 37 -4.56 2.82 15.91
C ASP A 37 -3.85 4.12 16.31
N ALA A 38 -3.01 4.02 17.33
CA ALA A 38 -2.26 5.15 17.87
C ALA A 38 -0.95 5.43 17.12
N HIS A 39 -0.49 4.51 16.26
CA HIS A 39 0.83 4.57 15.63
C HIS A 39 0.78 4.88 14.14
N THR A 40 -0.36 4.63 13.50
CA THR A 40 -0.51 4.67 12.06
C THR A 40 -1.48 5.76 11.63
N TYR A 41 -0.98 6.73 10.89
CA TYR A 41 -1.78 7.79 10.28
C TYR A 41 -1.81 7.60 8.78
N PHE A 42 -2.90 8.02 8.17
CA PHE A 42 -3.09 7.96 6.73
C PHE A 42 -3.54 9.32 6.21
N ALA A 43 -2.95 9.75 5.11
CA ALA A 43 -3.46 10.85 4.31
C ALA A 43 -4.05 10.27 3.02
N PRO A 44 -5.38 10.13 2.92
CA PRO A 44 -6.04 9.68 1.70
C PRO A 44 -5.73 10.64 0.55
N ILE A 45 -5.10 10.13 -0.50
CA ILE A 45 -4.96 10.83 -1.79
C ILE A 45 -6.23 10.61 -2.61
N THR A 46 -6.87 9.45 -2.43
CA THR A 46 -8.19 9.15 -2.96
C THR A 46 -9.08 8.59 -1.85
N SER A 47 -10.39 8.74 -1.99
CA SER A 47 -11.39 8.19 -1.07
C SER A 47 -12.65 7.79 -1.83
N ALA A 48 -13.67 7.30 -1.13
CA ALA A 48 -14.95 6.95 -1.76
C ALA A 48 -15.79 8.18 -2.12
N THR A 49 -15.58 9.31 -1.44
CA THR A 49 -16.43 10.52 -1.52
C THR A 49 -15.67 11.77 -1.96
N GLY A 50 -14.35 11.67 -2.16
CA GLY A 50 -13.48 12.81 -2.40
C GLY A 50 -13.06 13.57 -1.12
N GLU A 51 -13.64 13.24 0.03
CA GLU A 51 -13.26 13.84 1.31
C GLU A 51 -12.04 13.16 1.94
N ILE A 52 -11.39 13.86 2.87
CA ILE A 52 -10.27 13.33 3.67
C ILE A 52 -10.82 12.44 4.78
N GLU A 53 -11.09 11.17 4.44
CA GLU A 53 -11.68 10.20 5.36
C GLU A 53 -11.00 8.82 5.30
N LEU A 54 -11.11 8.08 6.40
CA LEU A 54 -10.72 6.67 6.47
C LEU A 54 -11.95 5.79 6.54
N GLY A 55 -12.02 4.80 5.66
CA GLY A 55 -13.13 3.88 5.60
C GLY A 55 -12.99 2.86 4.48
N ALA A 56 -13.85 1.85 4.54
CA ALA A 56 -14.09 0.95 3.43
C ALA A 56 -15.00 1.64 2.42
N PHE A 57 -14.66 1.61 1.13
CA PHE A 57 -15.48 2.22 0.08
C PHE A 57 -16.86 1.57 0.00
N ALA A 58 -16.95 0.31 0.42
CA ALA A 58 -18.18 -0.46 0.48
C ALA A 58 -19.30 0.19 1.32
N ARG A 59 -18.97 1.03 2.31
CA ARG A 59 -19.98 1.80 3.08
C ARG A 59 -20.78 2.76 2.20
N TYR A 60 -20.21 3.15 1.06
CA TYR A 60 -20.80 4.02 0.06
C TYR A 60 -21.25 3.25 -1.19
N GLY A 61 -21.34 1.90 -1.12
CA GLY A 61 -21.71 1.05 -2.25
C GLY A 61 -20.65 0.96 -3.36
N LYS A 62 -19.41 1.41 -3.09
CA LYS A 62 -18.30 1.43 -4.04
C LYS A 62 -17.31 0.30 -3.75
N CYS A 63 -16.60 -0.18 -4.76
CA CYS A 63 -15.43 -1.04 -4.53
C CYS A 63 -14.17 -0.19 -4.34
N ASP A 64 -13.10 -0.74 -3.77
CA ASP A 64 -11.86 0.03 -3.53
C ASP A 64 -11.17 0.52 -4.81
N LEU A 65 -11.62 0.10 -6.01
CA LEU A 65 -11.18 0.62 -7.32
C LEU A 65 -11.99 1.85 -7.80
N ASP A 66 -13.12 2.16 -7.19
CA ASP A 66 -14.03 3.25 -7.56
C ASP A 66 -13.72 4.52 -6.77
N ARG A 67 -12.54 5.08 -7.06
CA ARG A 67 -11.98 6.22 -6.34
C ARG A 67 -12.56 7.57 -6.75
N GLU A 68 -12.54 8.50 -5.81
CA GLU A 68 -12.60 9.94 -6.04
C GLU A 68 -11.34 10.61 -5.48
N TRP A 69 -10.86 11.66 -6.15
CA TRP A 69 -9.67 12.39 -5.71
C TRP A 69 -9.99 13.29 -4.52
N THR A 70 -9.09 13.34 -3.55
CA THR A 70 -9.21 14.27 -2.42
C THR A 70 -8.41 15.55 -2.64
N ALA A 71 -8.58 16.52 -1.75
CA ALA A 71 -7.76 17.73 -1.74
C ALA A 71 -6.25 17.46 -1.58
N ASN A 72 -5.84 16.30 -1.04
CA ASN A 72 -4.42 15.93 -0.97
C ASN A 72 -3.81 15.67 -2.35
N ALA A 73 -4.60 15.22 -3.33
CA ALA A 73 -4.11 14.91 -4.68
C ALA A 73 -3.40 16.11 -5.34
N GLN A 74 -3.91 17.32 -5.11
CA GLN A 74 -3.31 18.54 -5.66
C GLN A 74 -1.92 18.85 -5.11
N LYS A 75 -1.56 18.28 -3.96
CA LYS A 75 -0.29 18.52 -3.27
C LYS A 75 0.79 17.50 -3.64
N CYS A 76 0.46 16.42 -4.35
CA CYS A 76 1.40 15.33 -4.62
C CYS A 76 1.53 14.96 -6.12
N PRO A 77 1.89 15.92 -6.99
CA PRO A 77 1.93 15.69 -8.43
C PRO A 77 2.94 14.61 -8.87
N THR A 78 4.04 14.41 -8.15
CA THR A 78 5.03 13.36 -8.47
C THR A 78 4.49 11.98 -8.10
N ILE A 79 3.79 11.85 -6.97
CA ILE A 79 3.10 10.61 -6.59
C ILE A 79 2.02 10.26 -7.61
N ILE A 80 1.21 11.24 -8.05
CA ILE A 80 0.19 11.02 -9.09
C ILE A 80 0.82 10.52 -10.39
N LYS A 81 1.91 11.15 -10.85
CA LYS A 81 2.64 10.71 -12.04
C LYS A 81 3.17 9.29 -11.91
N TRP A 82 3.66 8.90 -10.73
CA TRP A 82 4.08 7.52 -10.48
C TRP A 82 2.90 6.53 -10.61
N LEU A 83 1.76 6.83 -10.00
CA LEU A 83 0.54 6.01 -10.10
C LEU A 83 0.08 5.86 -11.56
N GLU A 84 0.04 6.97 -12.30
CA GLU A 84 -0.34 6.98 -13.71
C GLU A 84 0.66 6.22 -14.59
N SER A 85 1.96 6.29 -14.28
CA SER A 85 3.01 5.59 -15.03
C SER A 85 2.91 4.07 -14.99
N ILE A 86 2.19 3.51 -14.00
CA ILE A 86 1.94 2.07 -13.90
C ILE A 86 0.99 1.61 -15.02
N GLY A 87 0.11 2.49 -15.51
CA GLY A 87 -0.78 2.22 -16.65
C GLY A 87 -1.93 1.24 -16.35
N ALA A 88 -2.05 0.74 -15.12
CA ALA A 88 -3.16 -0.09 -14.67
C ALA A 88 -4.20 0.76 -13.92
N ARG A 89 -5.46 0.31 -13.91
CA ARG A 89 -6.50 0.95 -13.11
C ARG A 89 -6.13 0.85 -11.63
N PHE A 90 -6.16 1.98 -10.93
CA PHE A 90 -6.01 2.04 -9.49
C PHE A 90 -7.23 2.61 -8.79
N GLY A 91 -7.23 2.52 -7.48
CA GLY A 91 -8.38 2.81 -6.65
C GLY A 91 -8.01 3.68 -5.46
N LYS A 92 -8.20 3.11 -4.28
CA LYS A 92 -7.77 3.65 -3.00
C LYS A 92 -6.26 3.88 -2.99
N VAL A 93 -5.86 5.12 -2.73
CA VAL A 93 -4.47 5.55 -2.59
C VAL A 93 -4.35 6.34 -1.32
N GLN A 94 -3.40 5.94 -0.48
CA GLN A 94 -3.15 6.57 0.80
C GLN A 94 -1.66 6.74 1.02
N LEU A 95 -1.29 7.87 1.58
CA LEU A 95 0.02 8.02 2.18
C LEU A 95 -0.04 7.51 3.62
N LEU A 96 0.84 6.57 3.94
CA LEU A 96 1.08 6.06 5.27
C LEU A 96 2.10 6.93 5.99
N LYS A 97 1.81 7.29 7.24
CA LYS A 97 2.73 7.88 8.21
C LYS A 97 2.72 7.02 9.46
N MET A 98 3.86 6.42 9.79
CA MET A 98 3.95 5.47 10.90
C MET A 98 5.00 5.94 11.92
N THR A 99 4.60 6.01 13.19
CA THR A 99 5.54 6.15 14.30
C THR A 99 6.19 4.81 14.63
N PRO A 100 7.31 4.77 15.37
CA PRO A 100 7.86 3.53 15.87
C PRO A 100 6.84 2.64 16.62
N ASN A 101 7.00 1.34 16.43
CA ASN A 101 6.27 0.26 17.09
C ASN A 101 7.22 -0.92 17.40
N THR A 102 6.75 -1.85 18.21
CA THR A 102 7.44 -3.10 18.48
C THR A 102 7.03 -4.20 17.49
N LEU A 103 7.91 -5.18 17.31
CA LEU A 103 7.58 -6.35 16.48
C LEU A 103 6.42 -7.17 17.08
N GLN A 104 6.22 -7.11 18.40
CA GLN A 104 5.08 -7.76 19.05
C GLN A 104 3.76 -7.09 18.67
N GLU A 105 3.68 -5.76 18.76
CA GLU A 105 2.50 -4.99 18.36
C GLU A 105 2.17 -5.24 16.89
N CYS A 106 3.17 -5.14 16.00
CA CYS A 106 2.98 -5.41 14.57
C CYS A 106 2.43 -6.82 14.30
N ARG A 107 2.95 -7.85 14.98
CA ARG A 107 2.49 -9.23 14.82
C ARG A 107 1.08 -9.47 15.36
N TRP A 108 0.65 -8.69 16.35
CA TRP A 108 -0.70 -8.76 16.92
C TRP A 108 -1.72 -8.01 16.05
N SER A 109 -1.27 -7.03 15.27
CA SER A 109 -2.10 -6.22 14.39
C SER A 109 -2.10 -6.69 12.93
N LEU A 110 -1.56 -7.87 12.63
CA LEU A 110 -1.61 -8.42 11.27
C LEU A 110 -3.06 -8.64 10.88
N HIS A 111 -3.42 -8.23 9.66
CA HIS A 111 -4.80 -8.31 9.20
C HIS A 111 -4.87 -8.65 7.71
N LEU A 112 -6.05 -9.09 7.29
CA LEU A 112 -6.45 -9.13 5.89
C LEU A 112 -7.23 -7.86 5.56
N ASP A 113 -7.02 -7.36 4.35
CA ASP A 113 -7.91 -6.35 3.79
C ASP A 113 -9.14 -7.00 3.14
N ASN A 114 -10.23 -6.23 3.06
CA ASN A 114 -11.41 -6.60 2.28
C ASN A 114 -11.50 -5.77 0.98
N ASN A 115 -10.42 -5.71 0.21
CA ASN A 115 -10.30 -4.78 -0.93
C ASN A 115 -11.28 -5.11 -2.09
N ASN A 116 -11.72 -6.37 -2.23
CA ASN A 116 -12.62 -6.79 -3.32
C ASN A 116 -14.11 -6.71 -2.96
N GLN A 117 -14.47 -6.16 -1.81
CA GLN A 117 -15.89 -5.96 -1.49
C GLN A 117 -16.54 -5.06 -2.55
N ASN A 118 -17.67 -5.51 -3.09
CA ASN A 118 -18.40 -4.88 -4.19
C ASN A 118 -17.64 -4.79 -5.53
N ASN A 119 -16.46 -5.42 -5.68
CA ASN A 119 -15.76 -5.46 -6.96
C ASN A 119 -16.48 -6.44 -7.91
N PRO A 120 -16.96 -6.01 -9.09
CA PRO A 120 -17.58 -6.91 -10.07
C PRO A 120 -16.65 -8.06 -10.46
N GLU A 121 -17.19 -9.28 -10.61
CA GLU A 121 -16.41 -10.47 -11.01
C GLU A 121 -15.71 -10.33 -12.38
N ALA A 122 -16.21 -9.43 -13.23
CA ALA A 122 -15.60 -9.14 -14.53
C ALA A 122 -14.29 -8.34 -14.43
N ASN A 123 -14.03 -7.68 -13.30
CA ASN A 123 -12.80 -6.94 -13.06
C ASN A 123 -11.70 -7.87 -12.54
N GLY A 124 -10.45 -7.45 -12.70
CA GLY A 124 -9.36 -7.97 -11.90
C GLY A 124 -9.61 -7.75 -10.40
N TRP A 125 -9.06 -8.62 -9.55
CA TRP A 125 -9.11 -8.43 -8.12
C TRP A 125 -8.16 -7.31 -7.67
N ALA A 126 -8.48 -6.68 -6.56
CA ALA A 126 -7.71 -5.61 -5.97
C ALA A 126 -6.43 -6.13 -5.31
N VAL A 127 -5.29 -5.51 -5.65
CA VAL A 127 -3.94 -5.83 -5.16
C VAL A 127 -3.28 -4.55 -4.66
N ARG A 128 -2.50 -4.62 -3.57
CA ARG A 128 -1.84 -3.43 -3.03
C ARG A 128 -0.38 -3.34 -3.44
N ILE A 129 0.05 -2.12 -3.74
CA ILE A 129 1.43 -1.76 -4.06
C ILE A 129 1.92 -0.75 -3.02
N TRP A 130 3.08 -1.04 -2.43
CA TRP A 130 3.81 -0.12 -1.57
C TRP A 130 4.94 0.56 -2.35
N LEU A 131 5.14 1.84 -2.06
CA LEU A 131 6.35 2.59 -2.39
C LEU A 131 6.88 3.27 -1.13
N GLU A 132 8.04 2.83 -0.66
CA GLU A 132 8.67 3.39 0.55
C GLU A 132 9.38 4.72 0.25
N LEU A 133 9.10 5.76 1.04
CA LEU A 133 9.62 7.13 0.79
C LEU A 133 10.79 7.49 1.72
N THR A 134 10.84 6.88 2.90
CA THR A 134 11.89 7.06 3.91
C THR A 134 12.75 5.84 4.08
N HIS A 135 13.96 6.01 4.61
CA HIS A 135 14.85 4.90 4.92
C HIS A 135 15.01 4.74 6.43
N ASP A 136 14.90 3.50 6.90
CA ASP A 136 15.35 3.07 8.21
C ASP A 136 15.69 1.56 8.13
N ASP A 137 16.77 1.14 8.80
CA ASP A 137 17.25 -0.24 8.74
C ASP A 137 16.31 -1.25 9.41
N SER A 138 15.40 -0.79 10.28
CA SER A 138 14.40 -1.62 10.96
C SER A 138 13.11 -1.78 10.16
N SER A 139 12.81 -0.89 9.20
CA SER A 139 11.52 -0.89 8.47
C SER A 139 11.30 -2.19 7.70
N ARG A 140 10.22 -2.91 8.02
CA ARG A 140 9.80 -4.15 7.34
C ARG A 140 8.32 -4.15 7.02
N LEU A 141 7.93 -4.82 5.93
CA LEU A 141 6.59 -5.40 5.83
C LEU A 141 6.65 -6.83 6.36
N ILE A 142 5.80 -7.12 7.34
CA ILE A 142 5.62 -8.49 7.86
C ILE A 142 4.44 -9.10 7.14
N ILE A 143 4.61 -10.32 6.62
CA ILE A 143 3.58 -11.06 5.90
C ILE A 143 3.48 -12.48 6.46
N ARG A 144 2.26 -13.04 6.55
CA ARG A 144 1.99 -14.46 6.84
C ARG A 144 0.87 -14.99 5.94
N SER A 145 0.91 -16.28 5.63
CA SER A 145 -0.20 -16.96 4.94
C SER A 145 -1.37 -17.27 5.88
N GLU A 146 -1.10 -17.39 7.18
CA GLU A 146 -2.11 -17.60 8.23
C GLU A 146 -1.78 -16.72 9.44
N GLU A 147 -2.81 -16.20 10.11
CA GLU A 147 -2.71 -15.16 11.16
C GLU A 147 -1.63 -15.47 12.22
N PHE A 148 -1.65 -16.67 12.78
CA PHE A 148 -0.80 -17.07 13.90
C PHE A 148 0.33 -18.03 13.50
N ASN A 149 0.48 -18.37 12.22
CA ASN A 149 1.52 -19.29 11.77
C ASN A 149 2.84 -18.55 11.54
N LYS A 150 3.73 -18.63 12.54
CA LYS A 150 5.07 -18.01 12.49
C LYS A 150 6.00 -18.63 11.45
N GLU A 151 5.78 -19.89 11.03
CA GLU A 151 6.63 -20.55 10.04
C GLU A 151 6.45 -19.94 8.63
N SER A 152 5.28 -19.38 8.37
CA SER A 152 4.98 -18.68 7.11
C SER A 152 5.45 -17.21 7.09
N GLU A 153 6.06 -16.72 8.18
CA GLU A 153 6.40 -15.30 8.31
C GLU A 153 7.54 -14.89 7.37
N ALA A 154 7.25 -13.95 6.49
CA ALA A 154 8.25 -13.22 5.74
C ALA A 154 8.41 -11.80 6.32
N GLN A 155 9.66 -11.39 6.55
CA GLN A 155 10.00 -10.02 6.95
C GLN A 155 10.75 -9.33 5.83
N ILE A 156 10.05 -8.49 5.08
CA ILE A 156 10.55 -7.92 3.83
C ILE A 156 11.16 -6.54 4.13
N PRO A 157 12.46 -6.31 3.86
CA PRO A 157 13.10 -5.00 4.00
C PRO A 157 12.41 -3.92 3.17
N LEU A 158 12.20 -2.76 3.80
CA LEU A 158 11.66 -1.57 3.15
C LEU A 158 12.66 -0.40 3.27
N PRO A 159 13.79 -0.45 2.55
CA PRO A 159 14.62 0.74 2.39
C PRO A 159 13.86 1.79 1.55
N ARG A 160 14.35 3.04 1.58
CA ARG A 160 13.84 4.09 0.70
C ARG A 160 13.82 3.61 -0.75
N HIS A 161 12.74 3.93 -1.46
CA HIS A 161 12.43 3.54 -2.83
C HIS A 161 12.08 2.05 -3.01
N ALA A 162 11.98 1.25 -1.94
CA ALA A 162 11.48 -0.10 -2.05
C ALA A 162 10.06 -0.11 -2.62
N GLN A 163 9.83 -1.02 -3.57
CA GLN A 163 8.53 -1.26 -4.16
C GLN A 163 8.11 -2.70 -3.91
N LEU A 164 6.87 -2.92 -3.49
CA LEU A 164 6.38 -4.23 -3.10
C LEU A 164 4.92 -4.40 -3.52
N VAL A 165 4.60 -5.53 -4.14
CA VAL A 165 3.22 -5.92 -4.47
C VAL A 165 2.77 -6.98 -3.49
N VAL A 166 1.55 -6.86 -2.95
CA VAL A 166 0.97 -7.81 -2.00
C VAL A 166 -0.52 -8.03 -2.30
N ASP A 167 -0.92 -9.30 -2.38
CA ASP A 167 -2.31 -9.73 -2.30
C ASP A 167 -2.77 -9.67 -0.84
N SER A 168 -3.10 -8.45 -0.41
CA SER A 168 -3.40 -8.17 1.00
C SER A 168 -4.76 -8.69 1.46
N GLN A 169 -5.57 -9.26 0.56
CA GLN A 169 -6.80 -9.97 0.91
C GLN A 169 -6.55 -11.44 1.23
N ARG A 170 -5.45 -12.02 0.73
CA ARG A 170 -5.07 -13.41 1.01
C ARG A 170 -3.97 -13.54 2.05
N LEU A 171 -3.17 -12.50 2.23
CA LEU A 171 -2.02 -12.52 3.12
C LEU A 171 -2.19 -11.57 4.30
N TYR A 172 -2.01 -12.11 5.50
CA TYR A 172 -1.95 -11.33 6.73
C TYR A 172 -0.73 -10.44 6.68
N HIS A 173 -0.90 -9.14 6.89
CA HIS A 173 0.19 -8.19 6.72
C HIS A 173 0.17 -7.05 7.75
N GLY A 174 1.33 -6.43 7.95
CA GLY A 174 1.50 -5.30 8.85
C GLY A 174 2.87 -4.63 8.70
N GLY A 175 2.93 -3.33 9.02
CA GLY A 175 4.17 -2.55 9.01
C GLY A 175 4.91 -2.64 10.35
N TYR A 176 6.19 -3.00 10.30
CA TYR A 176 7.10 -2.92 11.44
C TYR A 176 8.11 -1.80 11.21
N HIS A 177 8.35 -0.98 12.24
CA HIS A 177 9.36 0.07 12.24
C HIS A 177 9.71 0.41 13.69
N ASN A 178 10.98 0.31 14.06
CA ASN A 178 11.47 0.66 15.40
C ASN A 178 12.52 1.79 15.35
N GLY A 179 12.59 2.51 14.23
CA GLY A 179 13.42 3.69 14.07
C GLY A 179 12.89 4.87 14.89
N LEU A 180 13.76 5.83 15.17
CA LEU A 180 13.36 7.03 15.93
C LEU A 180 12.61 8.06 15.06
N GLU A 181 12.80 7.99 13.75
CA GLU A 181 12.21 8.91 12.78
C GLU A 181 10.83 8.42 12.31
N THR A 182 10.07 9.31 11.68
CA THR A 182 8.78 8.91 11.09
C THR A 182 8.99 8.17 9.78
N ARG A 183 8.30 7.03 9.62
CA ARG A 183 8.26 6.27 8.38
C ARG A 183 7.13 6.74 7.46
N TYR A 184 7.43 6.99 6.18
CA TYR A 184 6.45 7.32 5.15
C TYR A 184 6.47 6.33 3.98
N ALA A 185 5.28 5.96 3.50
CA ALA A 185 5.11 5.15 2.30
C ALA A 185 3.84 5.54 1.55
N VAL A 186 3.80 5.31 0.23
CA VAL A 186 2.55 5.30 -0.54
C VAL A 186 2.01 3.88 -0.56
N VAL A 187 0.72 3.72 -0.30
CA VAL A 187 -0.02 2.45 -0.43
C VAL A 187 -1.15 2.67 -1.43
N ALA A 188 -1.14 1.91 -2.51
CA ALA A 188 -2.09 2.07 -3.61
C ALA A 188 -2.69 0.73 -4.01
N THR A 189 -4.01 0.70 -4.16
CA THR A 189 -4.76 -0.45 -4.66
C THR A 189 -4.86 -0.39 -6.18
N PHE A 190 -4.49 -1.47 -6.86
CA PHE A 190 -4.57 -1.65 -8.31
C PHE A 190 -5.45 -2.84 -8.68
N GLU A 191 -6.09 -2.76 -9.84
CA GLU A 191 -6.77 -3.88 -10.46
C GLU A 191 -5.75 -4.88 -11.01
N SER A 192 -5.90 -6.16 -10.69
CA SER A 192 -5.08 -7.23 -11.25
C SER A 192 -5.45 -7.46 -12.73
N GLY A 193 -4.76 -6.76 -13.62
CA GLY A 193 -4.98 -6.87 -15.07
C GLY A 193 -3.70 -7.18 -15.84
N PRO A 194 -3.82 -7.43 -17.16
CA PRO A 194 -2.66 -7.53 -18.06
C PRO A 194 -1.72 -6.33 -17.98
N GLU A 195 -2.25 -5.13 -17.76
CA GLU A 195 -1.51 -3.88 -17.60
C GLU A 195 -0.58 -3.95 -16.38
N LEU A 196 -1.13 -4.34 -15.24
CA LEU A 196 -0.37 -4.46 -14.00
C LEU A 196 0.67 -5.57 -14.09
N GLU A 197 0.30 -6.72 -14.66
CA GLU A 197 1.22 -7.84 -14.89
C GLU A 197 2.41 -7.40 -15.78
N ARG A 198 2.16 -6.66 -16.87
CA ARG A 198 3.23 -6.10 -17.72
C ARG A 198 4.12 -5.13 -16.95
N TRP A 199 3.54 -4.27 -16.13
CA TRP A 199 4.33 -3.35 -15.31
C TRP A 199 5.20 -4.13 -14.31
N ILE A 200 4.64 -5.07 -13.54
CA ILE A 200 5.38 -5.93 -12.61
C ILE A 200 6.54 -6.64 -13.33
N GLN A 201 6.30 -7.18 -14.52
CA GLN A 201 7.34 -7.83 -15.33
C GLN A 201 8.53 -6.90 -15.60
N SER A 202 8.27 -5.65 -15.98
CA SER A 202 9.34 -4.64 -16.20
C SER A 202 10.13 -4.33 -14.92
N GLN A 203 9.47 -4.42 -13.76
CA GLN A 203 10.05 -4.13 -12.44
C GLN A 203 10.72 -5.34 -11.78
N THR A 204 10.48 -6.57 -12.25
CA THR A 204 11.21 -7.76 -11.78
C THR A 204 12.55 -7.91 -12.52
N ARG A 205 13.57 -8.49 -11.86
CA ARG A 205 14.78 -8.91 -12.56
C ARG A 205 14.43 -10.14 -13.42
N SER A 206 14.92 -10.15 -14.65
CA SER A 206 14.88 -11.31 -15.56
C SER A 206 15.74 -12.45 -15.02
#